data_AF-A0A358EHK9-F1
#
_entry.id   AF-A0A358EHK9-F1
#
_cell.length_a   1.000
_cell.length_b   1.000
_cell.length_c   1.000
_cell.angle_alpha   90.00
_cell.angle_beta   90.00
_cell.angle_gamma   90.00
#
_symmetry.space_group_name_H-M   'P 1'
#
loop_
_entity.id
_entity.type
_entity.pdbx_description
1 polymer ?
#
loop_
_entity_poly.entity_id
_entity_poly.type
_entity_poly.pdbx_seq_one_letter_code
_entity_poly.pdbx_strand_id
1 'polypeptide(L)'
;LAIMGPNGIGKSTLLKILMGELQADAGEVSWGYETHPGYFAQDNKNEFTGSDESTEAWLWRFCPSKDRGFVRGQMGLMLFTGDEGKKKVSALSGGEAARLVFARLGLDNPNVLVLDEPTNH
;
A
#
# COMPACT_ATOMS: atom_id res chain seq x y z
N LEU A 1 -14.30 8.33 8.06
CA LEU A 1 -13.88 9.76 8.03
C LEU A 1 -13.54 10.11 6.59
N ALA A 2 -13.87 11.31 6.13
CA ALA A 2 -13.46 11.80 4.81
C ALA A 2 -12.86 13.20 4.94
N ILE A 3 -11.69 13.42 4.34
CA ILE A 3 -11.02 14.73 4.31
C ILE A 3 -11.24 15.30 2.91
N MET A 4 -11.94 16.44 2.83
CA MET A 4 -12.32 17.07 1.57
C MET A 4 -11.67 18.44 1.42
N GLY A 5 -11.25 18.77 0.21
CA GLY A 5 -10.68 20.07 -0.14
C GLY A 5 -9.98 20.05 -1.49
N PRO A 6 -9.66 21.23 -2.07
CA PRO A 6 -8.97 21.34 -3.35
C PRO A 6 -7.62 20.63 -3.40
N ASN A 7 -7.11 20.34 -4.60
CA ASN A 7 -5.75 19.83 -4.76
C ASN A 7 -4.75 20.90 -4.33
N GLY A 8 -3.67 20.49 -3.65
CA GLY A 8 -2.66 21.40 -3.12
C GLY A 8 -3.00 22.04 -1.76
N ILE A 9 -4.18 21.79 -1.17
CA ILE A 9 -4.53 22.34 0.16
C ILE A 9 -3.79 21.65 1.33
N GLY A 10 -3.04 20.58 1.06
CA GLY A 10 -2.25 19.86 2.07
C GLY A 10 -2.88 18.56 2.61
N LYS A 11 -3.88 17.97 1.93
CA LYS A 11 -4.50 16.69 2.34
C LYS A 11 -3.46 15.58 2.51
N SER A 12 -2.65 15.32 1.48
CA SER A 12 -1.57 14.33 1.51
C SER A 12 -0.52 14.66 2.55
N THR A 13 -0.22 15.95 2.78
CA THR A 13 0.69 16.39 3.85
C THR A 13 0.15 16.00 5.22
N LEU A 14 -1.13 16.26 5.49
CA LEU A 14 -1.79 15.85 6.72
C LEU A 14 -1.74 14.34 6.91
N LEU A 15 -2.06 13.56 5.87
CA LEU A 15 -2.01 12.09 5.95
C LEU A 15 -0.60 11.58 6.21
N LYS A 16 0.42 12.13 5.55
CA LYS A 16 1.84 11.79 5.80
C LYS A 16 2.27 12.10 7.23
N ILE A 17 1.81 13.22 7.79
CA ILE A 17 2.05 13.56 9.21
C ILE A 17 1.38 12.55 10.13
N LEU A 18 0.11 12.20 9.87
CA LEU A 18 -0.61 11.19 10.66
C LEU A 18 0.07 9.81 10.60
N MET A 19 0.64 9.46 9.45
CA MET A 19 1.36 8.19 9.26
C MET A 19 2.82 8.22 9.73
N GLY A 20 3.32 9.37 10.21
CA GLY A 20 4.71 9.53 10.65
C GLY A 20 5.75 9.60 9.51
N GLU A 21 5.30 9.73 8.26
CA GLU A 21 6.17 9.92 7.10
C GLU A 21 6.69 11.37 6.97
N LEU A 22 6.06 12.31 7.67
CA LEU A 22 6.46 13.72 7.72
C LEU A 22 6.33 14.26 9.15
N GLN A 23 7.32 15.03 9.60
CA GLN A 23 7.27 15.66 10.92
C GLN A 23 6.33 16.86 10.92
N ALA A 24 5.52 17.01 11.96
CA ALA A 24 4.69 18.19 12.17
C ALA A 24 5.55 19.38 12.63
N ASP A 25 5.25 20.58 12.13
CA ASP A 25 5.91 21.82 12.57
C ASP A 25 5.63 22.13 14.05
N ALA A 26 4.43 21.78 14.53
CA ALA A 26 4.00 21.91 15.92
C ALA A 26 2.87 20.92 16.24
N GLY A 27 2.66 20.67 17.54
CA GLY A 27 1.67 19.70 18.03
C GLY A 27 2.18 18.26 18.00
N GLU A 28 1.29 17.32 18.32
CA GLU A 28 1.63 15.91 18.43
C GLU A 28 0.57 15.04 17.74
N VAL A 29 1.02 13.92 17.18
CA VAL A 29 0.16 12.85 16.65
C VAL A 29 0.30 11.66 17.58
N SER A 30 -0.82 11.14 18.08
CA SER A 30 -0.85 9.90 18.84
C SER A 30 -1.89 8.96 18.27
N TRP A 31 -1.47 7.71 18.03
CA TRP A 31 -2.37 6.61 17.75
C TRP A 31 -2.67 5.86 19.05
N GLY A 32 -3.83 5.23 19.14
CA GLY A 32 -4.16 4.37 20.28
C GLY A 32 -3.18 3.19 20.36
N TYR A 33 -2.95 2.67 21.57
CA TYR A 33 -1.96 1.59 21.81
C TYR A 33 -2.17 0.36 20.92
N GLU A 34 -3.43 -0.02 20.67
CA GLU A 34 -3.77 -1.18 19.82
C GLU A 34 -4.06 -0.76 18.37
N THR A 35 -3.71 0.45 17.94
CA THR A 35 -3.95 0.91 16.56
C THR A 35 -2.78 0.53 15.66
N HIS A 36 -3.11 -0.13 14.55
CA HIS A 36 -2.18 -0.56 13.51
C HIS A 36 -2.66 0.03 12.17
N PRO A 37 -2.25 1.25 11.83
CA PRO A 37 -2.70 1.90 10.62
C PRO A 37 -1.95 1.38 9.40
N GLY A 38 -2.70 1.07 8.33
CA GLY A 38 -2.19 0.80 7.00
C GLY A 38 -2.39 2.02 6.11
N TYR A 39 -1.40 2.35 5.28
CA TYR A 39 -1.45 3.53 4.42
C TYR A 39 -1.35 3.16 2.94
N PHE A 40 -2.32 3.63 2.17
CA PHE A 40 -2.31 3.61 0.71
C PHE A 40 -2.00 5.03 0.23
N ALA A 41 -0.75 5.27 -0.16
CA ALA A 41 -0.30 6.57 -0.64
C ALA A 41 -0.79 6.84 -2.09
N GLN A 42 -0.96 8.11 -2.42
CA GLN A 42 -1.33 8.56 -3.76
C GLN A 42 -0.32 8.11 -4.84
N ASP A 43 0.99 8.11 -4.52
CA ASP A 43 2.05 7.63 -5.40
C ASP A 43 2.64 6.31 -4.92
N ASN A 44 1.81 5.27 -5.01
CA ASN A 44 2.20 3.90 -4.64
C ASN A 44 3.21 3.28 -5.61
N LYS A 45 3.43 3.87 -6.81
CA LYS A 45 4.40 3.35 -7.78
C LYS A 45 5.83 3.45 -7.26
N ASN A 46 6.09 4.39 -6.36
CA ASN A 46 7.40 4.52 -5.73
C ASN A 46 7.81 3.27 -4.93
N GLU A 47 6.86 2.45 -4.47
CA GLU A 47 7.14 1.17 -3.80
C GLU A 47 7.82 0.14 -4.73
N PHE A 48 7.74 0.35 -6.05
CA PHE A 48 8.30 -0.56 -7.06
C PHE A 48 9.53 0.01 -7.77
N THR A 49 9.90 1.27 -7.50
CA THR A 49 11.00 1.95 -8.17
C THR A 49 12.32 1.20 -7.93
N GLY A 50 13.01 0.87 -9.03
CA GLY A 50 14.29 0.16 -8.98
C GLY A 50 14.21 -1.33 -8.65
N SER A 51 13.00 -1.92 -8.59
CA SER A 51 12.83 -3.35 -8.39
C SER A 51 12.59 -4.10 -9.71
N ASP A 52 13.39 -5.14 -9.93
CA ASP A 52 13.25 -6.11 -11.03
C ASP A 52 12.60 -7.43 -10.59
N GLU A 53 12.11 -7.48 -9.35
CA GLU A 53 11.48 -8.66 -8.76
C GLU A 53 10.13 -8.97 -9.42
N SER A 54 9.71 -10.24 -9.36
CA SER A 54 8.36 -10.60 -9.76
C SER A 54 7.34 -10.13 -8.72
N THR A 55 6.08 -9.94 -9.12
CA THR A 55 4.98 -9.59 -8.21
C THR A 55 4.82 -10.59 -7.05
N GLU A 56 4.93 -11.90 -7.32
CA GLU A 56 4.92 -12.95 -6.28
C GLU A 56 6.09 -12.79 -5.30
N ALA A 57 7.31 -12.55 -5.82
CA ALA A 57 8.49 -12.40 -4.99
C ALA A 57 8.42 -11.13 -4.13
N TRP A 58 7.97 -10.02 -4.71
CA TRP A 58 7.80 -8.75 -4.00
C TRP A 58 6.80 -8.88 -2.84
N LEU A 59 5.64 -9.51 -3.07
CA LEU A 59 4.62 -9.69 -2.03
C LEU A 59 5.10 -10.65 -0.93
N TRP A 60 5.85 -11.69 -1.29
CA TRP A 60 6.40 -12.65 -0.32
C TRP A 60 7.38 -12.00 0.67
N ARG A 61 8.06 -10.90 0.31
CA ARG A 61 8.98 -10.16 1.23
C ARG A 61 8.29 -9.67 2.50
N PHE A 62 6.98 -9.45 2.45
CA PHE A 62 6.17 -9.01 3.59
C PHE A 62 5.65 -10.17 4.43
N CYS A 63 5.82 -11.41 3.97
CA CYS A 63 5.38 -12.61 4.68
C CYS A 63 6.34 -13.81 4.50
N PRO A 64 7.65 -13.66 4.81
CA PRO A 64 8.67 -14.67 4.50
C PRO A 64 8.47 -16.00 5.25
N SER A 65 7.69 -16.01 6.33
CA SER A 65 7.32 -17.21 7.08
C SER A 65 6.19 -18.03 6.42
N LYS A 66 5.56 -17.51 5.38
CA LYS A 66 4.46 -18.16 4.65
C LYS A 66 4.98 -18.88 3.41
N ASP A 67 4.27 -19.92 3.01
CA ASP A 67 4.55 -20.64 1.76
C ASP A 67 4.02 -19.86 0.53
N ARG A 68 4.45 -20.29 -0.65
CA ARG A 68 4.02 -19.69 -1.92
C ARG A 68 2.54 -19.88 -2.24
N GLY A 69 1.92 -20.95 -1.73
CA GLY A 69 0.49 -21.19 -1.89
C GLY A 69 -0.35 -20.11 -1.21
N PHE A 70 0.05 -19.72 0.01
CA PHE A 70 -0.54 -18.60 0.74
C PHE A 70 -0.41 -17.28 -0.05
N VAL A 71 0.80 -16.96 -0.54
CA VAL A 71 1.03 -15.73 -1.33
C VAL A 71 0.15 -15.71 -2.57
N ARG A 72 0.08 -16.81 -3.32
CA ARG A 72 -0.79 -16.94 -4.49
C ARG A 72 -2.28 -16.81 -4.15
N GLY A 73 -2.69 -17.29 -2.97
CA GLY A 73 -4.04 -17.07 -2.47
C GLY A 73 -4.35 -15.58 -2.29
N GLN A 74 -3.46 -14.82 -1.66
CA GLN A 74 -3.61 -13.37 -1.48
C GLN A 74 -3.60 -12.61 -2.80
N MET A 75 -2.71 -13.00 -3.73
CA MET A 75 -2.70 -12.47 -5.08
C MET A 75 -4.02 -12.75 -5.83
N GLY A 76 -4.58 -13.96 -5.66
CA GLY A 76 -5.86 -14.34 -6.25
C GLY A 76 -7.04 -13.50 -5.74
N LEU A 77 -7.06 -13.14 -4.44
CA LEU A 77 -8.06 -12.20 -3.89
C LEU A 77 -8.01 -10.82 -4.55
N MET A 78 -6.83 -10.45 -5.05
CA MET A 78 -6.59 -9.20 -5.78
C MET A 78 -6.58 -9.39 -7.31
N LEU A 79 -7.19 -10.47 -7.80
CA LEU A 79 -7.41 -10.76 -9.22
C LEU A 79 -6.12 -10.87 -10.06
N PHE A 80 -5.02 -11.29 -9.43
CA PHE A 80 -3.85 -11.78 -10.15
C PHE A 80 -4.07 -13.26 -10.51
N THR A 81 -3.90 -13.60 -11.77
CA THR A 81 -4.21 -14.90 -12.35
C THR A 81 -3.07 -15.43 -13.21
N GLY A 82 -3.01 -16.76 -13.38
CA GLY A 82 -2.04 -17.40 -14.27
C GLY A 82 -0.60 -16.98 -14.01
N ASP A 83 0.05 -16.44 -15.03
CA ASP A 83 1.46 -16.02 -15.00
C ASP A 83 1.67 -14.56 -14.53
N GLU A 84 0.63 -13.83 -14.14
CA GLU A 84 0.76 -12.45 -13.64
C GLU A 84 1.65 -12.35 -12.39
N GLY A 85 1.76 -13.44 -11.60
CA GLY A 85 2.69 -13.59 -10.48
C GLY A 85 4.19 -13.52 -10.85
N LYS A 86 4.50 -13.79 -12.13
CA LYS A 86 5.86 -13.78 -12.67
C LYS A 86 6.22 -12.45 -13.32
N LYS A 87 5.24 -11.58 -13.56
CA LYS A 87 5.46 -10.24 -14.13
C LYS A 87 6.36 -9.45 -13.19
N LYS A 88 7.27 -8.65 -13.76
CA LYS A 88 8.08 -7.73 -12.97
C LYS A 88 7.21 -6.63 -12.38
N VAL A 89 7.47 -6.23 -11.13
CA VAL A 89 6.75 -5.13 -10.49
C VAL A 89 6.87 -3.80 -11.26
N SER A 90 8.02 -3.58 -11.90
CA SER A 90 8.26 -2.42 -12.78
C SER A 90 7.41 -2.38 -14.05
N ALA A 91 6.80 -3.50 -14.44
CA ALA A 91 5.95 -3.60 -15.64
C ALA A 91 4.45 -3.47 -15.33
N LEU A 92 4.07 -3.26 -14.07
CA LEU A 92 2.66 -3.15 -13.67
C LEU A 92 2.05 -1.85 -14.17
N SER A 93 0.81 -1.95 -14.67
CA SER A 93 -0.07 -0.80 -14.85
C SER A 93 -0.41 -0.17 -13.50
N GLY A 94 -0.99 1.05 -13.50
CA GLY A 94 -1.43 1.71 -12.26
C GLY A 94 -2.44 0.87 -11.47
N GLY A 95 -3.41 0.25 -12.14
CA GLY A 95 -4.41 -0.63 -11.50
C GLY A 95 -3.81 -1.92 -10.95
N GLU A 96 -2.87 -2.55 -11.66
CA GLU A 96 -2.16 -3.74 -11.13
C GLU A 96 -1.29 -3.37 -9.91
N ALA A 97 -0.57 -2.26 -9.97
CA ALA A 97 0.22 -1.72 -8.86
C ALA A 97 -0.66 -1.47 -7.62
N ALA A 98 -1.80 -0.80 -7.80
CA ALA A 98 -2.76 -0.54 -6.72
C ALA A 98 -3.27 -1.85 -6.09
N ARG A 99 -3.65 -2.85 -6.90
CA ARG A 99 -4.09 -4.16 -6.40
C ARG A 99 -2.98 -4.91 -5.64
N LEU A 100 -1.72 -4.81 -6.07
CA LEU A 100 -0.59 -5.41 -5.37
C LEU A 100 -0.32 -4.75 -4.01
N VAL A 101 -0.44 -3.42 -3.94
CA VAL A 101 -0.33 -2.66 -2.68
C VAL A 101 -1.46 -3.05 -1.73
N PHE A 102 -2.70 -3.19 -2.21
CA PHE A 102 -3.80 -3.70 -1.40
C PHE A 102 -3.56 -5.15 -0.94
N ALA A 103 -2.97 -6.01 -1.76
CA ALA A 103 -2.57 -7.36 -1.33
C ALA A 103 -1.60 -7.28 -0.15
N ARG A 104 -0.59 -6.41 -0.24
CA ARG A 104 0.41 -6.17 0.81
C ARG A 104 -0.23 -5.59 2.08
N LEU A 105 -1.10 -4.60 1.97
CA LEU A 105 -1.85 -4.05 3.11
C LEU A 105 -2.74 -5.12 3.77
N GLY A 106 -3.30 -6.05 3.00
CA GLY A 106 -4.04 -7.20 3.53
C GLY A 106 -3.17 -8.16 4.36
N LEU A 107 -1.88 -8.27 4.06
CA LEU A 107 -0.92 -9.04 4.86
C LEU A 107 -0.61 -8.37 6.20
N ASP A 108 -0.53 -7.04 6.21
CA ASP A 108 -0.23 -6.23 7.39
C ASP A 108 -1.40 -6.24 8.41
N ASN A 109 -2.59 -6.71 8.00
CA ASN A 109 -3.82 -6.80 8.81
C ASN A 109 -4.11 -5.52 9.63
N PRO A 110 -4.14 -4.34 8.99
CA PRO A 110 -4.36 -3.08 9.69
C PRO A 110 -5.79 -2.99 10.22
N ASN A 111 -5.96 -2.35 11.37
CA ASN A 111 -7.28 -2.06 11.93
C ASN A 111 -7.74 -0.62 11.68
N VAL A 112 -6.88 0.21 11.08
CA VAL A 112 -7.22 1.52 10.51
C VAL A 112 -6.61 1.59 9.12
N LEU A 113 -7.42 1.98 8.13
CA LEU A 113 -6.94 2.15 6.76
C LEU A 113 -7.00 3.62 6.36
N VAL A 114 -5.83 4.17 6.00
CA VAL A 114 -5.68 5.54 5.50
C VAL A 114 -5.47 5.47 4.00
N LEU A 115 -6.35 6.10 3.24
CA LEU A 115 -6.36 6.05 1.78
C LEU A 115 -6.22 7.47 1.23
N ASP A 116 -5.12 7.74 0.52
CA ASP A 116 -4.91 9.00 -0.18
C ASP A 116 -5.26 8.83 -1.67
N GLU A 117 -6.39 9.41 -2.08
CA GLU A 117 -6.95 9.34 -3.44
C GLU A 117 -6.99 7.90 -4.05
N PRO A 118 -7.63 6.92 -3.39
CA PRO A 118 -7.56 5.51 -3.78
C PRO A 118 -8.19 5.19 -5.15
N THR A 119 -8.89 6.14 -5.76
CA THR A 119 -9.60 5.98 -7.04
C THR A 119 -8.90 6.66 -8.22
N ASN A 120 -7.68 7.17 -8.05
CA ASN A 120 -7.05 8.04 -9.05
C ASN A 120 -6.26 7.32 -10.16
N HIS A 121 -6.61 6.07 -10.48
CA HIS A 121 -5.98 5.24 -11.52
C HIS A 121 -6.99 4.40 -12.30
#